data_AF-A0A8H7TPD2-F1
#
_entry.id   AF-A0A8H7TPD2-F1
#
_cell.length_a   1.000
_cell.length_b   1.000
_cell.length_c   1.000
_cell.angle_alpha   90.00
_cell.angle_beta   90.00
_cell.angle_gamma   90.00
#
_symmetry.space_group_name_H-M   'P 1'
#
loop_
_entity.id
_entity.type
_entity.pdbx_description
1 polymer ?
#
loop_
_entity_poly.entity_id
_entity_poly.type
_entity_poly.pdbx_seq_one_letter_code
_entity_poly.pdbx_strand_id
1 'polypeptide(L)'
;MTLVDRSAVQDYYLPAIEEITETTIANKISSEIDREDVVKQIIRNTVQYGVLSHRWLPRGEPLFHDLINGIPDIPGRSKLENYCRLTRQKGLTFAWSDTCCINKSSSAELDEALRSMFRWYRNATLCLIYLSQTNDLSDVESDEWFTRGWTLQELLAPPVAKFYNKDWEPLGEQENDKEDEQIVKHLVNATKCPKHALRNFLPGPHDVDRRMSWAANRRTTKVEDMAYSLMGIFGVVLQPAYGEGAEQSFCRLVQMIMQSRGSTSVLNWVGKAAVSFNSFALPSSPRCYVGNGGFNTERRIDME
;
A
#
# COMPACT_ATOMS: atom_id res chain seq x y z
N MET A 1 18.22 12.25 12.46
CA MET A 1 17.26 12.27 11.35
C MET A 1 16.76 13.70 11.20
N THR A 2 16.47 14.14 9.98
CA THR A 2 16.01 15.50 9.71
C THR A 2 14.83 15.41 8.76
N LEU A 3 13.73 16.11 9.07
CA LEU A 3 12.62 16.23 8.13
C LEU A 3 13.02 17.15 6.99
N VAL A 4 12.78 16.70 5.77
CA VAL A 4 13.05 17.44 4.53
C VAL A 4 11.77 17.50 3.72
N ASP A 5 11.59 18.58 2.96
CA ASP A 5 10.47 18.72 2.05
C ASP A 5 10.74 18.10 0.68
N ARG A 6 9.76 18.17 -0.21
CA ARG A 6 9.87 17.62 -1.57
C ARG A 6 10.94 18.33 -2.40
N SER A 7 11.14 19.63 -2.19
CA SER A 7 12.14 20.42 -2.92
C SER A 7 13.55 19.94 -2.58
N ALA A 8 13.84 19.70 -1.31
CA ALA A 8 15.14 19.17 -0.89
C ALA A 8 15.42 17.75 -1.46
N VAL A 9 14.40 16.90 -1.57
CA VAL A 9 14.55 15.59 -2.23
C VAL A 9 14.80 15.76 -3.72
N GLN A 10 14.09 16.68 -4.37
CA GLN A 10 14.29 17.01 -5.78
C GLN A 10 15.70 17.53 -6.04
N ASP A 11 16.17 18.50 -5.26
CA ASP A 11 17.50 19.10 -5.38
C ASP A 11 18.62 18.06 -5.19
N TYR A 12 18.42 17.10 -4.29
CA TYR A 12 19.37 16.01 -4.09
C TYR A 12 19.53 15.10 -5.31
N TYR A 13 18.42 14.76 -5.97
CA TYR A 13 18.44 13.85 -7.13
C TYR A 13 18.59 14.56 -8.47
N LEU A 14 18.39 15.88 -8.53
CA LEU A 14 18.42 16.64 -9.77
C LEU A 14 19.72 16.43 -10.56
N PRO A 15 20.93 16.50 -9.96
CA PRO A 15 22.18 16.25 -10.70
C PRO A 15 22.22 14.86 -11.35
N ALA A 16 21.80 13.82 -10.62
CA ALA A 16 21.78 12.46 -11.13
C ALA A 16 20.71 12.23 -12.21
N ILE A 17 19.61 13.01 -12.18
CA ILE A 17 18.58 13.01 -13.22
C ILE A 17 19.08 13.73 -14.48
N GLU A 18 19.80 14.85 -14.32
CA GLU A 18 20.36 15.63 -15.44
C GLU A 18 21.48 14.88 -16.19
N GLU A 19 22.15 13.92 -15.53
CA GLU A 19 23.11 13.01 -16.16
C GLU A 19 22.46 11.94 -17.07
N ILE A 20 21.14 11.78 -17.04
CA ILE A 20 20.43 10.82 -17.91
C ILE A 20 20.40 11.36 -19.34
N THR A 21 21.18 10.72 -20.23
CA THR A 21 21.25 11.09 -21.65
C THR A 21 20.28 10.29 -22.52
N GLU A 22 19.91 10.85 -23.69
CA GLU A 22 19.16 10.10 -24.72
C GLU A 22 19.92 8.86 -25.19
N THR A 23 21.25 8.88 -25.19
CA THR A 23 22.07 7.69 -25.49
C THR A 23 21.81 6.58 -24.46
N THR A 24 21.75 6.92 -23.17
CA THR A 24 21.45 5.97 -22.09
C THR A 24 20.04 5.38 -22.24
N ILE A 25 19.06 6.18 -22.68
CA ILE A 25 17.70 5.75 -22.92
C ILE A 25 17.65 4.83 -24.16
N ALA A 26 18.19 5.28 -25.29
CA ALA A 26 18.16 4.55 -26.56
C ALA A 26 18.83 3.17 -26.47
N ASN A 27 19.93 3.06 -25.71
CA ASN A 27 20.64 1.79 -25.51
C ASN A 27 19.81 0.73 -24.74
N LYS A 28 18.74 1.12 -24.05
CA LYS A 28 17.87 0.23 -23.29
C LYS A 28 16.53 -0.05 -23.96
N ILE A 29 16.19 0.67 -25.04
CA ILE A 29 14.99 0.41 -25.83
C ILE A 29 15.17 -0.90 -26.57
N SER A 30 14.12 -1.72 -26.59
CA SER A 30 14.09 -2.98 -27.33
C SER A 30 12.72 -3.17 -27.98
N SER A 31 12.54 -4.29 -28.70
CA SER A 31 11.23 -4.67 -29.21
C SER A 31 10.18 -4.94 -28.12
N GLU A 32 10.62 -5.14 -26.87
CA GLU A 32 9.76 -5.53 -25.75
C GLU A 32 9.50 -4.40 -24.75
N ILE A 33 10.32 -3.33 -24.75
CA ILE A 33 10.22 -2.22 -23.79
C ILE A 33 10.29 -0.90 -24.54
N ASP A 34 9.24 -0.10 -24.42
CA ASP A 34 9.18 1.21 -25.05
C ASP A 34 10.01 2.27 -24.29
N ARG A 35 10.14 3.44 -24.91
CA ARG A 35 10.90 4.56 -24.34
C ARG A 35 10.35 5.00 -22.97
N GLU A 36 9.04 5.03 -22.80
CA GLU A 36 8.41 5.54 -21.58
C GLU A 36 8.73 4.61 -20.40
N ASP A 37 8.67 3.31 -20.60
CA ASP A 37 8.99 2.32 -19.58
C ASP A 37 10.48 2.31 -19.24
N VAL A 38 11.37 2.48 -20.22
CA VAL A 38 12.81 2.67 -19.98
C VAL A 38 13.05 3.90 -19.11
N VAL A 39 12.42 5.04 -19.42
CA VAL A 39 12.57 6.29 -18.64
C VAL A 39 12.08 6.08 -17.21
N LYS A 40 10.90 5.47 -17.02
CA LYS A 40 10.38 5.14 -15.68
C LYS A 40 11.34 4.24 -14.90
N GLN A 41 11.94 3.24 -15.55
CA GLN A 41 12.89 2.34 -14.90
C GLN A 41 14.18 3.05 -14.49
N ILE A 42 14.73 3.91 -15.36
CA ILE A 42 15.91 4.72 -15.03
C ILE A 42 15.60 5.62 -13.83
N ILE A 43 14.49 6.38 -13.87
CA ILE A 43 14.10 7.28 -12.79
C ILE A 43 13.93 6.51 -11.47
N ARG A 44 13.27 5.34 -11.48
CA ARG A 44 13.11 4.49 -10.27
C ARG A 44 14.44 4.00 -9.71
N ASN A 45 15.42 3.73 -10.57
CA ASN A 45 16.73 3.29 -10.14
C ASN A 45 17.59 4.44 -9.61
N THR A 46 17.35 5.68 -10.07
CA THR A 46 18.04 6.89 -9.61
C THR A 46 17.44 7.45 -8.32
N VAL A 47 16.11 7.62 -8.28
CA VAL A 47 15.39 8.24 -7.15
C VAL A 47 15.00 7.17 -6.15
N GLN A 48 15.80 7.01 -5.10
CA GLN A 48 15.69 5.90 -4.15
C GLN A 48 15.27 6.34 -2.76
N TYR A 49 14.35 5.60 -2.15
CA TYR A 49 13.93 5.84 -0.77
C TYR A 49 13.34 4.59 -0.14
N GLY A 50 13.46 4.51 1.17
CA GLY A 50 12.75 3.52 1.98
C GLY A 50 11.35 4.00 2.34
N VAL A 51 10.41 3.08 2.46
CA VAL A 51 9.09 3.34 3.05
C VAL A 51 8.84 2.41 4.23
N LEU A 52 8.25 2.94 5.30
CA LEU A 52 7.86 2.15 6.46
C LEU A 52 6.38 1.79 6.34
N SER A 53 6.08 0.48 6.39
CA SER A 53 4.74 0.00 6.68
C SER A 53 4.70 -0.55 8.10
N HIS A 54 3.75 -0.08 8.88
CA HIS A 54 3.67 -0.46 10.28
C HIS A 54 2.26 -0.27 10.86
N ARG A 55 2.05 -0.81 12.05
CA ARG A 55 0.94 -0.39 12.89
C ARG A 55 1.38 0.76 13.81
N TRP A 56 0.51 1.75 13.96
CA TRP A 56 0.69 2.80 14.97
C TRP A 56 0.57 2.20 16.37
N LEU A 57 1.52 2.52 17.25
CA LEU A 57 1.55 2.05 18.62
C LEU A 57 0.44 2.74 19.44
N PRO A 58 -0.21 2.03 20.38
CA PRO A 58 -1.23 2.62 21.24
C PRO A 58 -0.71 3.78 22.11
N ARG A 59 0.60 3.78 22.41
CA ARG A 59 1.27 4.77 23.27
C ARG A 59 1.90 5.94 22.49
N GLY A 60 1.53 6.10 21.22
CA GLY A 60 1.92 7.24 20.39
C GLY A 60 3.03 6.95 19.38
N GLU A 61 3.02 7.74 18.31
CA GLU A 61 4.00 7.77 17.23
C GLU A 61 4.50 9.21 17.05
N PRO A 62 5.78 9.40 16.67
CA PRO A 62 6.24 10.70 16.20
C PRO A 62 5.38 11.19 15.03
N LEU A 63 4.88 12.41 15.13
CA LEU A 63 4.10 13.08 14.10
C LEU A 63 4.95 14.10 13.34
N PHE A 64 4.37 14.69 12.30
CA PHE A 64 5.04 15.69 11.47
C PHE A 64 5.64 16.85 12.27
N HIS A 65 4.87 17.43 13.20
CA HIS A 65 5.34 18.54 14.04
C HIS A 65 6.41 18.12 15.06
N ASP A 66 6.47 16.86 15.46
CA ASP A 66 7.50 16.36 16.37
C ASP A 66 8.87 16.33 15.70
N LEU A 67 8.93 16.12 14.38
CA LEU A 67 10.19 16.22 13.63
C LEU A 67 10.70 17.66 13.48
N ILE A 68 9.83 18.65 13.63
CA ILE A 68 10.19 20.07 13.56
C ILE A 68 10.58 20.58 14.95
N ASN A 69 9.77 20.26 15.95
CA ASN A 69 9.89 20.83 17.30
C ASN A 69 10.76 19.99 18.25
N GLY A 70 11.05 18.74 17.88
CA GLY A 70 11.76 17.77 18.71
C GLY A 70 10.88 16.58 19.06
N ILE A 71 11.41 15.38 18.85
CA ILE A 71 10.68 14.13 19.06
C ILE A 71 10.57 13.83 20.56
N PRO A 72 9.35 13.69 21.11
CA PRO A 72 9.18 13.37 22.52
C PRO A 72 9.73 11.98 22.88
N ASP A 73 9.98 11.75 24.16
CA ASP A 73 10.38 10.43 24.66
C ASP A 73 9.15 9.51 24.75
N ILE A 74 8.78 8.92 23.62
CA ILE A 74 7.66 8.00 23.46
C ILE A 74 8.11 6.71 22.75
N PRO A 75 7.43 5.57 22.94
CA PRO A 75 7.85 4.30 22.33
C PRO A 75 8.01 4.34 20.80
N GLY A 76 7.19 5.15 20.11
CA GLY A 76 7.31 5.31 18.66
C GLY A 76 8.60 5.98 18.20
N ARG A 77 9.33 6.70 19.09
CA ARG A 77 10.63 7.30 18.77
C ARG A 77 11.66 6.24 18.42
N SER A 78 11.86 5.24 19.30
CA SER A 78 12.80 4.15 19.04
C SER A 78 12.43 3.34 17.80
N LYS A 79 11.12 3.19 17.54
CA LYS A 79 10.61 2.56 16.32
C LYS A 79 11.04 3.35 15.07
N LEU A 80 10.85 4.66 15.06
CA LEU A 80 11.28 5.53 13.95
C LEU A 80 12.81 5.55 13.79
N GLU A 81 13.56 5.62 14.90
CA GLU A 81 15.02 5.59 14.88
C GLU A 81 15.57 4.28 14.31
N ASN A 82 15.01 3.13 14.69
CA ASN A 82 15.38 1.83 14.12
C ASN A 82 15.05 1.73 12.63
N TYR A 83 13.88 2.21 12.21
CA TYR A 83 13.53 2.29 10.80
C TYR A 83 14.55 3.14 10.01
N CYS A 84 14.86 4.35 10.47
CA CYS A 84 15.85 5.21 9.80
C CYS A 84 17.25 4.57 9.77
N ARG A 85 17.65 3.89 10.86
CA ARG A 85 18.93 3.17 10.94
C ARG A 85 19.00 2.05 9.91
N LEU A 86 17.98 1.21 9.81
CA LEU A 86 17.93 0.10 8.86
C LEU A 86 17.87 0.59 7.41
N THR A 87 17.06 1.61 7.13
CA THR A 87 17.02 2.26 5.81
C THR A 87 18.40 2.77 5.39
N ARG A 88 19.14 3.41 6.30
CA ARG A 88 20.51 3.86 6.04
C ARG A 88 21.49 2.71 5.84
N GLN A 89 21.36 1.60 6.59
CA GLN A 89 22.20 0.41 6.41
C GLN A 89 22.00 -0.25 5.03
N LYS A 90 20.84 -0.05 4.40
CA LYS A 90 20.54 -0.47 3.04
C LYS A 90 21.00 0.54 1.97
N GLY A 91 21.73 1.58 2.37
CA GLY A 91 22.28 2.60 1.46
C GLY A 91 21.27 3.65 1.01
N LEU A 92 20.10 3.72 1.63
CA LEU A 92 19.04 4.66 1.26
C LEU A 92 19.16 5.95 2.09
N THR A 93 19.29 7.08 1.39
CA THR A 93 19.41 8.42 2.02
C THR A 93 18.07 8.90 2.58
N PHE A 94 16.97 8.66 1.86
CA PHE A 94 15.64 9.10 2.25
C PHE A 94 14.80 7.96 2.81
N ALA A 95 14.01 8.30 3.83
CA ALA A 95 13.09 7.40 4.51
C ALA A 95 11.74 8.11 4.62
N TRP A 96 10.67 7.41 4.25
CA TRP A 96 9.31 7.94 4.29
C TRP A 96 8.44 7.14 5.27
N SER A 97 7.60 7.83 6.05
CA SER A 97 6.65 7.24 7.01
C SER A 97 5.37 8.09 7.05
N ASP A 98 4.21 7.45 6.97
CA ASP A 98 2.91 8.15 6.93
C ASP A 98 2.64 8.96 8.21
N THR A 99 3.20 8.55 9.35
CA THR A 99 3.05 9.20 10.65
C THR A 99 3.63 10.62 10.64
N CYS A 100 4.84 10.78 10.12
CA CYS A 100 5.67 11.98 10.30
C CYS A 100 6.09 12.67 9.00
N CYS A 101 5.90 12.06 7.83
CA CYS A 101 6.16 12.69 6.52
C CYS A 101 4.91 13.31 5.88
N ILE A 102 3.75 13.21 6.53
CA ILE A 102 2.50 13.84 6.09
C ILE A 102 2.06 14.83 7.18
N ASN A 103 1.92 16.09 6.82
CA ASN A 103 1.29 17.09 7.68
C ASN A 103 -0.23 16.87 7.70
N LYS A 104 -0.69 16.05 8.64
CA LYS A 104 -2.12 15.74 8.82
C LYS A 104 -2.97 16.94 9.26
N SER A 105 -2.33 18.04 9.68
CA SER A 105 -3.02 19.30 10.02
C SER A 105 -3.41 20.09 8.76
N SER A 106 -2.78 19.81 7.61
CA SER A 106 -3.12 20.38 6.30
C SER A 106 -4.07 19.45 5.57
N SER A 107 -5.34 19.84 5.42
CA SER A 107 -6.34 19.02 4.71
C SER A 107 -5.96 18.80 3.23
N ALA A 108 -5.38 19.81 2.58
CA ALA A 108 -4.92 19.72 1.20
C ALA A 108 -3.78 18.71 1.05
N GLU A 109 -2.81 18.72 1.97
CA GLU A 109 -1.69 17.78 1.94
C GLU A 109 -2.14 16.35 2.29
N LEU A 110 -3.02 16.20 3.28
CA LEU A 110 -3.60 14.91 3.64
C LEU A 110 -4.37 14.30 2.46
N ASP A 111 -5.20 15.08 1.77
CA ASP A 111 -5.93 14.65 0.58
C ASP A 111 -4.98 14.17 -0.54
N GLU A 112 -3.96 14.97 -0.85
CA GLU A 112 -2.96 14.61 -1.86
C GLU A 112 -2.18 13.35 -1.46
N ALA A 113 -1.81 13.23 -0.18
CA ALA A 113 -1.08 12.11 0.34
C ALA A 113 -1.89 10.82 0.23
N LEU A 114 -3.15 10.81 0.68
CA LEU A 114 -4.04 9.64 0.59
C LEU A 114 -4.20 9.15 -0.85
N ARG A 115 -4.32 10.06 -1.82
CA ARG A 115 -4.40 9.74 -3.25
C ARG A 115 -3.06 9.28 -3.85
N SER A 116 -1.94 9.57 -3.20
CA SER A 116 -0.59 9.24 -3.66
C SER A 116 0.04 8.02 -2.97
N MET A 117 -0.49 7.59 -1.83
CA MET A 117 0.04 6.50 -0.99
C MET A 117 0.47 5.29 -1.82
N PHE A 118 -0.44 4.70 -2.60
CA PHE A 118 -0.13 3.51 -3.40
C PHE A 118 1.06 3.74 -4.32
N ARG A 119 1.15 4.92 -4.96
CA ARG A 119 2.25 5.28 -5.86
C ARG A 119 3.56 5.44 -5.12
N TRP A 120 3.55 6.02 -3.92
CA TRP A 120 4.74 6.13 -3.08
C TRP A 120 5.25 4.76 -2.64
N TYR A 121 4.37 3.86 -2.18
CA TYR A 121 4.78 2.49 -1.90
C TYR A 121 5.26 1.74 -3.15
N ARG A 122 4.59 1.91 -4.29
CA ARG A 122 4.96 1.26 -5.56
C ARG A 122 6.33 1.70 -6.08
N ASN A 123 6.69 2.96 -5.86
CA ASN A 123 7.95 3.52 -6.35
C ASN A 123 9.08 3.48 -5.32
N ALA A 124 8.82 2.99 -4.11
CA ALA A 124 9.85 2.81 -3.09
C ALA A 124 10.87 1.76 -3.53
N THR A 125 12.14 1.99 -3.21
CA THR A 125 13.21 1.01 -3.44
C THR A 125 13.08 -0.17 -2.50
N LEU A 126 12.65 0.07 -1.27
CA LEU A 126 12.49 -0.93 -0.23
C LEU A 126 11.34 -0.55 0.70
N CYS A 127 10.40 -1.47 0.91
CA CYS A 127 9.41 -1.36 1.98
C CYS A 127 9.87 -2.16 3.20
N LEU A 128 10.10 -1.48 4.32
CA LEU A 128 10.33 -2.13 5.61
C LEU A 128 8.98 -2.34 6.28
N ILE A 129 8.62 -3.60 6.51
CA ILE A 129 7.37 -3.98 7.18
C ILE A 129 7.69 -4.37 8.61
N TYR A 130 7.21 -3.58 9.57
CA TYR A 130 7.42 -3.83 10.99
C TYR A 130 6.21 -4.51 11.64
N LEU A 131 6.40 -5.76 12.07
CA LEU A 131 5.39 -6.59 12.71
C LEU A 131 5.55 -6.56 14.25
N SER A 132 4.87 -5.62 14.88
CA SER A 132 5.04 -5.28 16.30
C SER A 132 4.65 -6.39 17.29
N GLN A 133 3.92 -7.41 16.85
CA GLN A 133 3.43 -8.51 17.69
C GLN A 133 4.05 -9.86 17.31
N THR A 134 4.93 -9.89 16.30
CA THR A 134 5.58 -11.10 15.81
C THR A 134 6.91 -11.30 16.50
N ASN A 135 7.19 -12.52 16.98
CA ASN A 135 8.52 -12.92 17.45
C ASN A 135 9.30 -13.59 16.31
N ASP A 136 8.66 -14.59 15.67
CA ASP A 136 9.23 -15.37 14.57
C ASP A 136 8.14 -15.70 13.53
N LEU A 137 8.50 -16.47 12.49
CA LEU A 137 7.60 -16.82 11.38
C LEU A 137 6.29 -17.50 11.81
N SER A 138 6.28 -18.21 12.94
CA SER A 138 5.08 -18.91 13.42
C SER A 138 3.98 -17.95 13.89
N ASP A 139 4.35 -16.72 14.29
CA ASP A 139 3.41 -15.72 14.81
C ASP A 139 2.86 -14.76 13.75
N VAL A 140 3.46 -14.74 12.55
CA VAL A 140 3.18 -13.75 11.48
C VAL A 140 1.69 -13.65 11.18
N GLU A 141 0.99 -14.78 11.07
CA GLU A 141 -0.43 -14.81 10.71
C GLU A 141 -1.35 -14.15 11.75
N SER A 142 -0.88 -14.03 12.99
CA SER A 142 -1.63 -13.46 14.11
C SER A 142 -1.38 -11.96 14.31
N ASP A 143 -0.39 -11.38 13.62
CA ASP A 143 -0.07 -9.96 13.78
C ASP A 143 -1.20 -9.07 13.25
N GLU A 144 -1.63 -8.10 14.07
CA GLU A 144 -2.73 -7.22 13.71
C GLU A 144 -2.44 -6.38 12.46
N TRP A 145 -1.17 -6.23 12.05
CA TRP A 145 -0.79 -5.58 10.79
C TRP A 145 -1.57 -6.14 9.60
N PHE A 146 -1.80 -7.46 9.53
CA PHE A 146 -2.56 -8.10 8.45
C PHE A 146 -4.06 -7.79 8.48
N THR A 147 -4.57 -7.23 9.59
CA THR A 147 -5.98 -6.86 9.76
C THR A 147 -6.24 -5.38 9.49
N ARG A 148 -5.23 -4.55 9.24
CA ARG A 148 -5.40 -3.11 8.97
C ARG A 148 -5.78 -2.87 7.50
N GLY A 149 -6.66 -1.90 7.23
CA GLY A 149 -7.10 -1.60 5.85
C GLY A 149 -5.95 -1.19 4.93
N TRP A 150 -5.22 -0.12 5.31
CA TRP A 150 -4.13 0.46 4.52
C TRP A 150 -2.97 -0.50 4.26
N THR A 151 -2.65 -1.39 5.20
CA THR A 151 -1.50 -2.31 5.05
C THR A 151 -1.67 -3.30 3.88
N LEU A 152 -2.87 -3.46 3.31
CA LEU A 152 -3.07 -4.30 2.12
C LEU A 152 -2.35 -3.70 0.90
N GLN A 153 -2.54 -2.41 0.66
CA GLN A 153 -1.81 -1.75 -0.44
C GLN A 153 -0.33 -1.60 -0.10
N GLU A 154 0.02 -1.40 1.17
CA GLU A 154 1.43 -1.31 1.59
C GLU A 154 2.16 -2.65 1.41
N LEU A 155 1.44 -3.78 1.47
CA LEU A 155 1.94 -5.10 1.10
C LEU A 155 2.07 -5.28 -0.42
N LEU A 156 1.01 -4.95 -1.16
CA LEU A 156 0.90 -5.29 -2.58
C LEU A 156 1.66 -4.34 -3.50
N ALA A 157 1.69 -3.05 -3.17
CA ALA A 157 2.29 -2.03 -4.03
C ALA A 157 3.81 -2.20 -4.21
N PRO A 158 4.66 -2.28 -3.16
CA PRO A 158 6.11 -2.26 -3.33
C PRO A 158 6.61 -3.54 -4.01
N PRO A 159 7.55 -3.47 -4.96
CA PRO A 159 8.15 -4.66 -5.58
C PRO A 159 9.09 -5.41 -4.61
N VAL A 160 9.71 -4.68 -3.69
CA VAL A 160 10.67 -5.22 -2.72
C VAL A 160 10.19 -4.90 -1.31
N ALA A 161 10.07 -5.93 -0.47
CA ALA A 161 9.73 -5.78 0.93
C ALA A 161 10.62 -6.63 1.83
N LYS A 162 10.93 -6.09 3.02
CA LYS A 162 11.68 -6.77 4.07
C LYS A 162 10.88 -6.72 5.37
N PHE A 163 10.59 -7.88 5.95
CA PHE A 163 9.81 -8.01 7.17
C PHE A 163 10.72 -8.09 8.39
N TYR A 164 10.33 -7.36 9.43
CA TYR A 164 11.01 -7.29 10.70
C TYR A 164 10.05 -7.64 11.84
N ASN A 165 10.55 -8.42 12.80
CA ASN A 165 9.81 -8.75 14.02
C ASN A 165 9.78 -7.55 14.99
N LYS A 166 9.16 -7.74 16.16
CA LYS A 166 9.05 -6.71 17.20
C LYS A 166 10.39 -6.16 17.72
N ASP A 167 11.48 -6.92 17.55
CA ASP A 167 12.83 -6.60 18.01
C ASP A 167 13.71 -6.02 16.88
N TRP A 168 13.11 -5.73 15.71
CA TRP A 168 13.79 -5.26 14.50
C TRP A 168 14.80 -6.26 13.91
N GLU A 169 14.59 -7.55 14.16
CA GLU A 169 15.32 -8.63 13.51
C GLU A 169 14.60 -9.05 12.22
N PRO A 170 15.35 -9.30 11.13
CA PRO A 170 14.75 -9.72 9.87
C PRO A 170 14.12 -11.10 9.99
N LEU A 171 12.91 -11.27 9.45
CA LEU A 171 12.21 -12.57 9.47
C LEU A 171 12.67 -13.54 8.38
N GLY A 172 13.37 -13.04 7.35
CA GLY A 172 13.94 -13.84 6.27
C GLY A 172 15.40 -13.52 6.03
N GLU A 173 16.06 -14.34 5.22
CA GLU A 173 17.47 -14.14 4.85
C GLU A 173 17.61 -13.32 3.56
N GLN A 174 16.60 -13.34 2.69
CA GLN A 174 16.65 -12.68 1.38
C GLN A 174 16.59 -11.15 1.49
N GLU A 175 17.17 -10.43 0.53
CA GLU A 175 16.98 -8.97 0.46
C GLU A 175 15.52 -8.59 0.15
N ASN A 176 14.84 -9.42 -0.64
CA ASN A 176 13.42 -9.32 -0.91
C ASN A 176 12.68 -10.53 -0.35
N ASP A 177 12.00 -10.37 0.78
CA ASP A 177 11.25 -11.44 1.41
C ASP A 177 10.02 -11.86 0.58
N LYS A 178 9.64 -11.08 -0.44
CA LYS A 178 8.64 -11.52 -1.42
C LYS A 178 9.13 -12.66 -2.32
N GLU A 179 10.43 -12.87 -2.43
CA GLU A 179 11.01 -14.02 -3.14
C GLU A 179 11.29 -15.22 -2.22
N ASP A 180 11.21 -15.05 -0.90
CA ASP A 180 11.35 -16.14 0.07
C ASP A 180 10.07 -17.00 0.13
N GLU A 181 10.18 -18.28 -0.23
CA GLU A 181 9.03 -19.20 -0.26
C GLU A 181 8.39 -19.45 1.11
N GLN A 182 9.19 -19.46 2.19
CA GLN A 182 8.66 -19.69 3.53
C GLN A 182 7.86 -18.48 3.99
N ILE A 183 8.39 -17.27 3.80
CA ILE A 183 7.68 -16.04 4.14
C ILE A 183 6.42 -15.91 3.29
N VAL A 184 6.53 -16.08 1.97
CA VAL A 184 5.37 -15.99 1.07
C VAL A 184 4.25 -16.95 1.49
N LYS A 185 4.58 -18.17 1.95
CA LYS A 185 3.57 -19.11 2.46
C LYS A 185 2.79 -18.52 3.64
N HIS A 186 3.47 -17.93 4.63
CA HIS A 186 2.81 -17.26 5.77
C HIS A 186 2.01 -16.04 5.32
N LEU A 187 2.51 -15.24 4.37
CA LEU A 187 1.79 -14.09 3.83
C LEU A 187 0.50 -14.52 3.10
N VAL A 188 0.54 -15.59 2.31
CA VAL A 188 -0.65 -16.16 1.65
C VAL A 188 -1.67 -16.61 2.69
N ASN A 189 -1.23 -17.29 3.75
CA ASN A 189 -2.12 -17.72 4.82
C ASN A 189 -2.79 -16.55 5.55
N ALA A 190 -2.00 -15.53 5.91
CA ALA A 190 -2.46 -14.36 6.64
C ALA A 190 -3.42 -13.47 5.82
N THR A 191 -3.18 -13.34 4.51
CA THR A 191 -3.88 -12.35 3.67
C THR A 191 -4.89 -12.93 2.68
N LYS A 192 -4.76 -14.23 2.37
CA LYS A 192 -5.43 -14.89 1.24
C LYS A 192 -5.08 -14.30 -0.13
N CYS A 193 -4.07 -13.42 -0.21
CA CYS A 193 -3.53 -12.95 -1.47
C CYS A 193 -2.72 -14.08 -2.10
N PRO A 194 -2.92 -14.40 -3.40
CA PRO A 194 -2.13 -15.42 -4.07
C PRO A 194 -0.68 -14.95 -4.24
N LYS A 195 0.25 -15.90 -4.32
CA LYS A 195 1.69 -15.65 -4.49
C LYS A 195 2.03 -14.66 -5.60
N HIS A 196 1.39 -14.78 -6.77
CA HIS A 196 1.64 -13.87 -7.90
C HIS A 196 1.24 -12.42 -7.58
N ALA A 197 0.18 -12.20 -6.79
CA ALA A 197 -0.23 -10.88 -6.36
C ALA A 197 0.73 -10.31 -5.32
N LEU A 198 1.30 -11.13 -4.43
CA LEU A 198 2.30 -10.68 -3.47
C LEU A 198 3.60 -10.23 -4.14
N ARG A 199 4.04 -10.92 -5.21
CA ARG A 199 5.28 -10.61 -5.95
C ARG A 199 5.11 -9.50 -6.97
N ASN A 200 4.11 -9.65 -7.83
CA ASN A 200 3.95 -8.84 -9.05
C ASN A 200 2.54 -8.27 -9.15
N PHE A 201 2.10 -7.56 -8.11
CA PHE A 201 0.77 -6.94 -8.12
C PHE A 201 0.65 -5.92 -9.26
N LEU A 202 -0.43 -5.99 -10.03
CA LEU A 202 -0.81 -4.99 -11.02
C LEU A 202 -2.12 -4.32 -10.57
N PRO A 203 -2.13 -3.01 -10.28
CA PRO A 203 -3.36 -2.31 -9.92
C PRO A 203 -4.30 -2.22 -11.12
N GLY A 204 -5.60 -2.20 -10.86
CA GLY A 204 -6.61 -2.00 -11.90
C GLY A 204 -7.97 -2.60 -11.56
N PRO A 205 -9.01 -2.29 -12.36
CA PRO A 205 -10.39 -2.67 -12.07
C PRO A 205 -10.73 -4.08 -12.57
N HIS A 206 -9.86 -5.06 -12.28
CA HIS A 206 -10.01 -6.47 -12.65
C HIS A 206 -9.95 -7.37 -11.39
N ASP A 207 -10.45 -8.59 -11.50
CA ASP A 207 -10.56 -9.55 -10.38
C ASP A 207 -11.20 -8.92 -9.13
N VAL A 208 -12.25 -8.13 -9.32
CA VAL A 208 -12.78 -7.24 -8.28
C VAL A 208 -13.27 -8.04 -7.08
N ASP A 209 -14.02 -9.10 -7.32
CA ASP A 209 -14.51 -10.00 -6.28
C ASP A 209 -13.38 -10.63 -5.45
N ARG A 210 -12.34 -11.15 -6.12
CA ARG A 210 -11.18 -11.76 -5.47
C ARG A 210 -10.42 -10.72 -4.64
N ARG A 211 -10.14 -9.55 -5.21
CA ARG A 211 -9.41 -8.47 -4.52
C ARG A 211 -10.19 -7.90 -3.33
N MET A 212 -11.51 -7.78 -3.45
CA MET A 212 -12.38 -7.39 -2.35
C MET A 212 -12.36 -8.41 -1.20
N SER A 213 -12.25 -9.71 -1.52
CA SER A 213 -12.14 -10.76 -0.48
C SER A 213 -10.88 -10.61 0.40
N TRP A 214 -9.77 -10.10 -0.16
CA TRP A 214 -8.55 -9.81 0.60
C TRP A 214 -8.72 -8.64 1.59
N ALA A 215 -9.69 -7.75 1.32
CA ALA A 215 -10.00 -6.58 2.13
C ALA A 215 -11.09 -6.84 3.18
N ALA A 216 -11.90 -7.88 3.02
CA ALA A 216 -13.13 -8.09 3.78
C ALA A 216 -12.98 -8.22 5.30
N ASN A 217 -11.90 -8.85 5.75
CA ASN A 217 -11.62 -9.02 7.18
C ASN A 217 -10.75 -7.91 7.77
N ARG A 218 -10.38 -6.90 6.96
CA ARG A 218 -9.59 -5.77 7.40
C ARG A 218 -10.46 -4.71 8.07
N ARG A 219 -9.84 -3.93 8.95
CA ARG A 219 -10.46 -2.90 9.79
C ARG A 219 -9.73 -1.59 9.62
N THR A 220 -10.49 -0.50 9.70
CA THR A 220 -9.98 0.86 9.59
C THR A 220 -10.40 1.68 10.80
N THR A 221 -9.57 2.69 11.14
CA THR A 221 -9.89 3.60 12.25
C THR A 221 -10.94 4.63 11.83
N LYS A 222 -10.78 5.22 10.64
CA LYS A 222 -11.84 6.00 9.98
C LYS A 222 -12.67 5.04 9.13
N VAL A 223 -13.98 5.15 9.21
CA VAL A 223 -14.87 4.18 8.56
C VAL A 223 -14.81 4.28 7.03
N GLU A 224 -14.52 5.47 6.51
CA GLU A 224 -14.38 5.76 5.08
C GLU A 224 -13.10 5.19 4.47
N ASP A 225 -12.07 4.96 5.29
CA ASP A 225 -10.83 4.34 4.84
C ASP A 225 -11.06 2.90 4.35
N MET A 226 -12.20 2.27 4.68
CA MET A 226 -12.61 1.01 4.08
C MET A 226 -12.64 1.10 2.54
N ALA A 227 -13.00 2.27 2.00
CA ALA A 227 -12.97 2.56 0.58
C ALA A 227 -11.62 3.15 0.16
N TYR A 228 -11.12 4.16 0.87
CA TYR A 228 -9.93 4.89 0.44
C TYR A 228 -8.67 4.02 0.40
N SER A 229 -8.54 3.07 1.34
CA SER A 229 -7.41 2.13 1.36
C SER A 229 -7.37 1.17 0.18
N LEU A 230 -8.44 1.08 -0.63
CA LEU A 230 -8.54 0.18 -1.79
C LEU A 230 -8.37 0.89 -3.14
N MET A 231 -8.38 2.22 -3.17
CA MET A 231 -8.36 2.97 -4.44
C MET A 231 -7.15 2.61 -5.31
N GLY A 232 -5.97 2.49 -4.68
CA GLY A 232 -4.73 2.12 -5.36
C GLY A 232 -4.72 0.67 -5.87
N ILE A 233 -5.36 -0.26 -5.15
CA ILE A 233 -5.49 -1.67 -5.56
C ILE A 233 -6.29 -1.77 -6.87
N PHE A 234 -7.33 -0.96 -7.01
CA PHE A 234 -8.19 -0.93 -8.18
C PHE A 234 -7.77 0.08 -9.25
N GLY A 235 -6.68 0.82 -9.03
CA GLY A 235 -6.19 1.82 -9.99
C GLY A 235 -7.18 2.96 -10.23
N VAL A 236 -8.02 3.27 -9.24
CA VAL A 236 -9.00 4.37 -9.31
C VAL A 236 -8.62 5.47 -8.32
N VAL A 237 -9.11 6.68 -8.57
CA VAL A 237 -8.86 7.83 -7.70
C VAL A 237 -10.18 8.28 -7.07
N LEU A 238 -10.19 8.38 -5.74
CA LEU A 238 -11.27 8.97 -4.96
C LEU A 238 -10.73 10.22 -4.27
N GLN A 239 -11.55 11.26 -4.18
CA GLN A 239 -11.30 12.38 -3.28
C GLN A 239 -11.84 12.04 -1.88
N PRO A 240 -10.98 11.93 -0.85
CA PRO A 240 -11.41 11.77 0.53
C PRO A 240 -12.43 12.83 0.98
N ALA A 241 -13.57 12.34 1.47
CA ALA A 241 -14.61 13.12 2.13
C ALA A 241 -14.93 12.48 3.50
N TYR A 242 -14.09 12.71 4.50
CA TYR A 242 -14.34 12.20 5.85
C TYR A 242 -15.63 12.81 6.43
N GLY A 243 -16.49 11.96 6.98
CA GLY A 243 -17.84 12.31 7.42
C GLY A 243 -18.94 11.82 6.48
N GLU A 244 -18.62 11.34 5.26
CA GLU A 244 -19.62 10.76 4.36
C GLU A 244 -20.10 9.37 4.78
N GLY A 245 -19.35 8.70 5.67
CA GLY A 245 -19.69 7.38 6.18
C GLY A 245 -19.20 6.22 5.30
N ALA A 246 -19.17 5.02 5.90
CA ALA A 246 -18.56 3.83 5.31
C ALA A 246 -19.27 3.36 4.04
N GLU A 247 -20.60 3.29 4.06
CA GLU A 247 -21.38 2.76 2.95
C GLU A 247 -21.33 3.71 1.74
N GLN A 248 -21.36 5.03 1.97
CA GLN A 248 -21.30 6.04 0.91
C GLN A 248 -19.92 6.08 0.24
N SER A 249 -18.84 6.13 1.03
CA SER A 249 -17.47 6.08 0.51
C SER A 249 -17.20 4.79 -0.27
N PHE A 250 -17.72 3.65 0.20
CA PHE A 250 -17.60 2.38 -0.50
C PHE A 250 -18.44 2.32 -1.79
N CYS A 251 -19.66 2.87 -1.80
CA CYS A 251 -20.44 3.04 -3.03
C CYS A 251 -19.66 3.82 -4.08
N ARG A 252 -19.05 4.94 -3.70
CA ARG A 252 -18.22 5.76 -4.61
C ARG A 252 -17.07 4.95 -5.19
N LEU A 253 -16.38 4.14 -4.37
CA LEU A 253 -15.33 3.24 -4.87
C LEU A 253 -15.86 2.28 -5.93
N VAL A 254 -16.97 1.59 -5.65
CA VAL A 254 -17.57 0.63 -6.59
C VAL A 254 -18.00 1.31 -7.89
N GLN A 255 -18.59 2.51 -7.81
CA GLN A 255 -18.94 3.32 -8.98
C GLN A 255 -17.72 3.68 -9.83
N MET A 256 -16.62 4.10 -9.19
CA MET A 256 -15.37 4.41 -9.89
C MET A 256 -14.79 3.17 -10.58
N ILE A 257 -14.84 1.99 -9.94
CA ILE A 257 -14.41 0.73 -10.55
C ILE A 257 -15.25 0.42 -11.79
N MET A 258 -16.58 0.52 -11.69
CA MET A 258 -17.50 0.28 -12.82
C MET A 258 -17.25 1.24 -13.99
N GLN A 259 -17.01 2.52 -13.71
CA GLN A 259 -16.74 3.54 -14.73
C GLN A 259 -15.38 3.35 -15.42
N SER A 260 -14.43 2.66 -14.78
CA SER A 260 -13.05 2.50 -15.28
C SER A 260 -12.89 1.32 -16.26
N ARG A 261 -13.93 0.96 -17.02
CA ARG A 261 -14.02 -0.28 -17.81
C ARG A 261 -13.75 -1.53 -16.94
N GLY A 262 -14.30 -1.53 -15.72
CA GLY A 262 -14.07 -2.60 -14.76
C GLY A 262 -14.68 -3.93 -15.18
N SER A 263 -14.08 -5.01 -14.70
CA SER A 263 -14.58 -6.37 -14.87
C SER A 263 -16.00 -6.51 -14.26
N THR A 264 -16.84 -7.31 -14.91
CA THR A 264 -18.16 -7.74 -14.41
C THR A 264 -18.10 -8.36 -13.02
N SER A 265 -16.93 -8.85 -12.59
CA SER A 265 -16.68 -9.36 -11.24
C SER A 265 -17.03 -8.40 -10.11
N VAL A 266 -17.13 -7.09 -10.38
CA VAL A 266 -17.65 -6.10 -9.40
C VAL A 266 -19.08 -6.40 -8.96
N LEU A 267 -19.87 -7.13 -9.77
CA LEU A 267 -21.24 -7.53 -9.45
C LEU A 267 -21.32 -8.89 -8.72
N ASN A 268 -20.21 -9.62 -8.57
CA ASN A 268 -20.19 -10.93 -7.91
C ASN A 268 -20.17 -10.77 -6.37
N TRP A 269 -21.20 -10.18 -5.78
CA TRP A 269 -21.32 -10.01 -4.33
C TRP A 269 -22.66 -10.53 -3.81
N VAL A 270 -22.69 -10.91 -2.53
CA VAL A 270 -23.87 -11.37 -1.80
C VAL A 270 -23.98 -10.64 -0.48
N GLY A 271 -25.20 -10.40 -0.02
CA GLY A 271 -25.47 -9.90 1.32
C GLY A 271 -26.06 -8.49 1.30
N LYS A 272 -25.62 -7.66 2.24
CA LYS A 272 -26.26 -6.36 2.49
C LYS A 272 -25.92 -5.35 1.38
N ALA A 273 -26.96 -4.83 0.73
CA ALA A 273 -26.85 -3.68 -0.15
C ALA A 273 -26.55 -2.41 0.68
N ALA A 274 -25.77 -1.49 0.11
CA ALA A 274 -25.55 -0.18 0.70
C ALA A 274 -26.86 0.61 0.74
N VAL A 275 -27.12 1.28 1.87
CA VAL A 275 -28.23 2.22 2.03
C VAL A 275 -27.74 3.60 1.60
N SER A 276 -27.53 3.79 0.29
CA SER A 276 -27.26 5.12 -0.29
C SER A 276 -28.50 5.63 -1.02
N PHE A 277 -28.59 6.96 -1.17
CA PHE A 277 -29.84 7.67 -1.49
C PHE A 277 -30.58 7.22 -2.77
N ASN A 278 -29.96 6.47 -3.69
CA ASN A 278 -30.53 6.22 -5.02
C ASN A 278 -30.50 4.76 -5.54
N SER A 279 -29.93 3.77 -4.83
CA SER A 279 -29.92 2.39 -5.33
C SER A 279 -29.51 1.34 -4.29
N PHE A 280 -30.17 0.16 -4.33
CA PHE A 280 -29.76 -1.06 -3.62
C PHE A 280 -28.87 -1.98 -4.47
N ALA A 281 -28.37 -1.51 -5.61
CA ALA A 281 -27.58 -2.31 -6.54
C ALA A 281 -26.09 -2.43 -6.19
N LEU A 282 -25.63 -1.76 -5.12
CA LEU A 282 -24.22 -1.75 -4.71
C LEU A 282 -24.04 -2.42 -3.34
N PRO A 283 -22.92 -3.13 -3.11
CA PRO A 283 -22.63 -3.78 -1.83
C PRO A 283 -22.32 -2.76 -0.75
N SER A 284 -22.63 -3.08 0.52
CA SER A 284 -22.35 -2.17 1.65
C SER A 284 -20.89 -2.17 2.11
N SER A 285 -20.10 -3.20 1.78
CA SER A 285 -18.70 -3.33 2.20
C SER A 285 -17.95 -4.43 1.42
N PRO A 286 -16.61 -4.53 1.52
CA PRO A 286 -15.85 -5.65 0.95
C PRO A 286 -16.27 -7.04 1.48
N ARG A 287 -16.93 -7.12 2.66
CA ARG A 287 -17.43 -8.39 3.22
C ARG A 287 -18.49 -9.06 2.37
N CYS A 288 -19.19 -8.29 1.54
CA CYS A 288 -20.16 -8.82 0.59
C CYS A 288 -19.52 -9.72 -0.49
N TYR A 289 -18.19 -9.74 -0.60
CA TYR A 289 -17.45 -10.57 -1.54
C TYR A 289 -16.83 -11.82 -0.89
N VAL A 290 -17.03 -12.04 0.43
CA VAL A 290 -16.61 -13.25 1.14
C VAL A 290 -17.72 -14.29 1.11
N GLY A 291 -17.34 -15.56 0.97
CA GLY A 291 -18.29 -16.67 0.81
C GLY A 291 -18.48 -17.10 -0.65
N ASN A 292 -17.84 -16.42 -1.60
CA ASN A 292 -17.90 -16.77 -3.02
C ASN A 292 -17.19 -18.08 -3.38
N GLY A 293 -16.48 -18.71 -2.45
CA GLY A 293 -15.97 -20.07 -2.64
C GLY A 293 -17.10 -21.12 -2.77
N GLY A 294 -18.33 -20.77 -2.39
CA GLY A 294 -19.54 -21.58 -2.58
C GLY A 294 -20.45 -21.10 -3.71
N PHE A 295 -20.07 -20.07 -4.49
CA PHE A 295 -20.76 -19.83 -5.75
C PHE A 295 -20.50 -21.03 -6.65
N ASN A 296 -21.55 -21.77 -6.99
CA ASN A 296 -21.52 -22.67 -8.12
C ASN A 296 -20.92 -21.89 -9.29
N THR A 297 -19.79 -22.35 -9.84
CA THR A 297 -19.03 -21.64 -10.88
C THR A 297 -19.90 -21.31 -12.10
N GLU A 298 -21.02 -22.01 -12.26
CA GLU A 298 -22.10 -21.73 -13.23
C GLU A 298 -22.82 -20.38 -13.04
N ARG A 299 -22.69 -19.70 -11.89
CA ARG A 299 -23.33 -18.39 -11.60
C ARG A 299 -22.34 -17.23 -11.46
N ARG A 300 -21.05 -17.48 -11.68
CA ARG A 300 -20.06 -16.42 -11.78
C ARG A 300 -20.26 -15.72 -13.12
N ILE A 301 -20.39 -14.39 -13.12
CA ILE A 301 -20.46 -13.64 -14.38
C ILE A 301 -19.04 -13.51 -14.93
N ASP A 302 -18.55 -14.61 -15.52
CA ASP A 302 -17.35 -14.63 -16.33
C ASP A 302 -17.82 -14.35 -17.78
N MET A 303 -17.80 -13.09 -18.19
CA MET A 303 -17.95 -12.76 -19.61
C MET A 303 -16.55 -12.78 -20.23
N GLU A 304 -16.33 -13.71 -21.16
CA GLU A 304 -15.14 -13.74 -22.05
C GLU A 304 -15.02 -12.45 -22.86
#